data_AF-A0A9D3USQ2-F1
#
_entry.id   AF-A0A9D3USQ2-F1
#
_cell.length_a   1.000
_cell.length_b   1.000
_cell.length_c   1.000
_cell.angle_alpha   90.00
_cell.angle_beta   90.00
_cell.angle_gamma   90.00
#
_symmetry.space_group_name_H-M   'P 1'
#
loop_
_entity.id
_entity.type
_entity.pdbx_description
1 polymer ?
#
loop_
_entity_poly.entity_id
_entity_poly.type
_entity_poly.pdbx_seq_one_letter_code
_entity_poly.pdbx_strand_id
1 'polypeptide(L)'
;MDESDEEGDPNKLPYWEHHILRHNLDVTHIEKNVCKNILGTILNIDGKSKNNLQSRLDLVDMGIRRDLHPQLLSNGKYRLPPLIFVMSKEEKEVFCMVLNSIKVSDAYASNISRCVSLKN
;
A
#
# COMPACT_ATOMS: atom_id res chain seq x y z
N MET A 1 20.55 10.52 1.51
CA MET A 1 20.14 10.56 2.93
C MET A 1 19.32 9.32 3.13
N ASP A 2 19.90 8.37 3.85
CA ASP A 2 19.33 7.04 4.09
C ASP A 2 18.01 7.15 4.85
N GLU A 3 16.90 6.76 4.21
CA GLU A 3 15.62 6.44 4.86
C GLU A 3 15.65 4.97 5.32
N SER A 4 16.66 4.63 6.12
CA SER A 4 16.69 3.36 6.83
C SER A 4 16.09 3.59 8.22
N ASP A 5 14.97 2.92 8.46
CA ASP A 5 14.52 2.47 9.78
C ASP A 5 14.20 3.54 10.84
N GLU A 6 13.01 4.15 10.73
CA GLU A 6 12.24 4.48 11.93
C GLU A 6 10.88 3.78 11.87
N GLU A 7 10.90 2.47 12.08
CA GLU A 7 9.77 1.76 12.68
C GLU A 7 9.79 2.06 14.20
N GLY A 8 9.54 3.33 14.54
CA GLY A 8 9.45 3.80 15.91
C GLY A 8 8.19 3.24 16.58
N ASP A 9 8.34 2.77 17.82
CA ASP A 9 7.24 2.33 18.70
C ASP A 9 6.08 3.35 18.62
N PRO A 10 4.88 2.94 18.17
CA PRO A 10 3.75 3.85 18.01
C PRO A 10 3.33 4.56 19.30
N ASN A 11 3.83 4.11 20.47
CA ASN A 11 3.59 4.74 21.77
C ASN A 11 4.63 5.81 22.18
N LYS A 12 5.65 6.09 21.36
CA LYS A 12 6.75 7.02 21.69
C LYS A 12 6.81 8.23 20.77
N LEU A 13 5.66 8.77 20.39
CA LEU A 13 5.60 10.01 19.64
C LEU A 13 5.59 11.20 20.62
N PRO A 14 6.56 12.14 20.54
CA PRO A 14 6.78 13.17 21.56
C PRO A 14 5.61 14.15 21.73
N TYR A 15 4.66 14.21 20.80
CA TYR A 15 3.47 15.06 20.89
C TYR A 15 2.25 14.37 21.54
N TRP A 16 2.31 13.07 21.86
CA TRP A 16 1.18 12.34 22.45
C TRP A 16 0.82 12.85 23.85
N GLU A 17 1.78 13.40 24.61
CA GLU A 17 1.53 14.03 25.91
C GLU A 17 0.61 15.26 25.81
N HIS A 18 0.49 15.86 24.63
CA HIS A 18 -0.31 17.05 24.37
C HIS A 18 -1.70 16.75 23.76
N HIS A 19 -2.05 15.47 23.55
CA HIS A 19 -3.38 15.08 23.07
C HIS A 19 -4.41 15.16 24.21
N ILE A 20 -5.32 16.14 24.10
CA ILE A 20 -6.39 16.41 25.08
C ILE A 20 -7.39 15.24 25.20
N LEU A 21 -7.49 14.40 24.18
CA LEU A 21 -8.40 13.25 24.12
C LEU A 21 -7.60 11.94 24.06
N ARG A 22 -7.67 11.14 25.14
CA ARG A 22 -6.98 9.85 25.32
C ARG A 22 -7.28 8.77 24.27
N HIS A 23 -8.26 9.00 23.39
CA HIS A 23 -8.71 8.04 22.37
C HIS A 23 -8.72 8.63 20.96
N ASN A 24 -8.00 9.74 20.73
CA ASN A 24 -7.94 10.30 19.40
C ASN A 24 -6.95 9.51 18.55
N LEU A 25 -7.49 8.81 17.55
CA LEU A 25 -6.71 8.16 16.52
C LEU A 25 -5.96 9.23 15.72
N ASP A 26 -4.64 9.09 15.60
CA ASP A 26 -3.83 10.01 14.80
C ASP A 26 -4.18 9.85 13.32
N VAL A 27 -4.95 10.82 12.82
CA VAL A 27 -5.43 10.85 11.43
C VAL A 27 -4.27 10.82 10.45
N THR A 28 -3.17 11.53 10.74
CA THR A 28 -2.00 11.59 9.86
C THR A 28 -1.34 10.22 9.72
N HIS A 29 -1.20 9.49 10.83
CA HIS A 29 -0.63 8.14 10.81
C HIS A 29 -1.56 7.14 10.12
N ILE A 30 -2.87 7.24 10.36
CA ILE A 30 -3.86 6.38 9.71
C ILE A 30 -3.90 6.62 8.21
N GLU A 31 -3.97 7.87 7.77
CA GLU A 31 -3.96 8.23 6.35
C GLU A 31 -2.69 7.71 5.67
N LYS A 32 -1.52 7.91 6.30
CA LYS A 32 -0.24 7.40 5.77
C LYS A 32 -0.27 5.87 5.64
N ASN A 33 -0.79 5.16 6.63
CA ASN A 33 -0.87 3.69 6.61
C ASN A 33 -1.87 3.19 5.55
N VAL A 34 -3.07 3.78 5.49
CA VAL A 34 -4.10 3.41 4.51
C VAL A 34 -3.61 3.67 3.09
N CYS A 35 -3.07 4.85 2.81
CA CYS A 35 -2.52 5.20 1.50
C CYS A 35 -1.38 4.27 1.08
N LYS A 36 -0.43 3.95 1.99
CA LYS A 36 0.65 2.99 1.72
C LYS A 36 0.12 1.60 1.37
N ASN A 37 -0.88 1.10 2.09
CA ASN A 37 -1.48 -0.21 1.82
C ASN A 37 -2.23 -0.22 0.48
N ILE A 38 -2.98 0.83 0.16
CA ILE A 38 -3.70 0.96 -1.12
C ILE A 38 -2.69 0.95 -2.27
N LEU A 39 -1.67 1.81 -2.21
CA LEU A 39 -0.62 1.88 -3.23
C LEU A 39 0.13 0.56 -3.36
N GLY A 40 0.53 -0.06 -2.24
CA GLY A 40 1.20 -1.36 -2.24
C GLY A 40 0.37 -2.46 -2.87
N THR A 41 -0.96 -2.42 -2.71
CA THR A 41 -1.85 -3.42 -3.30
C THR A 41 -2.08 -3.19 -4.79
N ILE A 42 -2.40 -1.96 -5.22
CA ILE A 42 -2.65 -1.63 -6.63
C ILE A 42 -1.39 -1.83 -7.48
N LEU A 43 -0.23 -1.42 -6.96
CA LEU A 43 1.06 -1.59 -7.64
C LEU A 43 1.67 -2.99 -7.45
N ASN A 44 1.02 -3.87 -6.70
CA ASN A 44 1.51 -5.22 -6.36
C ASN A 44 2.97 -5.22 -5.91
N ILE A 45 3.27 -4.41 -4.89
CA ILE A 45 4.60 -4.31 -4.28
C ILE A 45 4.70 -5.38 -3.19
N ASP A 46 5.66 -6.28 -3.34
CA ASP A 46 5.92 -7.35 -2.39
C ASP A 46 6.18 -6.79 -0.98
N GLY A 47 5.54 -7.39 0.02
CA GLY A 47 5.65 -6.98 1.43
C GLY A 47 4.88 -5.72 1.84
N LYS A 48 4.34 -4.94 0.89
CA LYS A 48 3.55 -3.71 1.20
C LYS A 48 2.03 -3.89 1.01
N SER A 49 1.63 -4.99 0.40
CA SER A 49 0.23 -5.34 0.20
C SER A 49 -0.30 -6.18 1.36
N LYS A 50 -1.47 -5.82 1.90
CA LYS A 50 -2.19 -6.67 2.86
C LYS A 50 -2.84 -7.91 2.22
N ASN A 51 -2.68 -8.08 0.90
CA ASN A 51 -3.13 -9.26 0.18
C ASN A 51 -2.12 -10.41 0.31
N ASN A 52 -2.01 -10.98 1.51
CA ASN A 52 -1.12 -12.11 1.81
C ASN A 52 -1.90 -13.44 1.88
N LEU A 53 -1.17 -14.56 1.98
CA LEU A 53 -1.79 -15.88 2.07
C LEU A 53 -2.76 -15.98 3.26
N GLN A 54 -2.41 -15.41 4.41
CA GLN A 54 -3.25 -15.44 5.61
C GLN A 54 -4.60 -14.75 5.36
N SER A 55 -4.58 -13.53 4.83
CA SER A 55 -5.79 -12.77 4.48
C SER A 55 -6.68 -13.53 3.49
N ARG A 56 -6.08 -14.37 2.64
CA ARG A 56 -6.79 -15.20 1.66
C ARG A 56 -7.39 -16.46 2.27
N LEU A 57 -6.76 -17.01 3.30
CA LEU A 57 -7.33 -18.09 4.11
C LEU A 57 -8.50 -17.56 4.95
N ASP A 58 -8.39 -16.34 5.48
CA ASP A 58 -9.49 -15.71 6.22
C ASP A 58 -10.72 -15.53 5.30
N LEU A 59 -10.53 -15.21 4.01
CA LEU A 59 -11.63 -15.17 3.02
C LEU A 59 -12.27 -16.56 2.78
N VAL A 60 -11.48 -17.63 2.88
CA VAL A 60 -12.00 -19.02 2.79
C VAL A 60 -12.85 -19.32 4.03
N ASP A 61 -12.34 -19.01 5.21
CA ASP A 61 -13.02 -19.22 6.49
C ASP A 61 -14.35 -18.45 6.56
N MET A 62 -14.35 -17.20 6.10
CA MET A 62 -15.56 -16.39 5.99
C MET A 62 -16.50 -16.81 4.84
N GLY A 63 -16.08 -17.71 3.95
CA GLY A 63 -16.90 -18.20 2.84
C GLY A 63 -17.19 -17.17 1.73
N ILE A 64 -16.42 -16.08 1.65
CA ILE A 64 -16.63 -14.96 0.71
C ILE A 64 -15.52 -14.90 -0.35
N ARG A 65 -15.78 -14.21 -1.47
CA ARG A 65 -14.82 -13.96 -2.57
C ARG A 65 -14.06 -15.23 -3.02
N ARG A 66 -14.80 -16.25 -3.45
CA ARG A 66 -14.27 -17.56 -3.88
C ARG A 66 -13.26 -17.46 -5.03
N ASP A 67 -13.42 -16.45 -5.88
CA ASP A 67 -12.49 -16.07 -6.96
C ASP A 67 -11.08 -15.73 -6.44
N LEU A 68 -10.99 -15.31 -5.18
CA LEU A 68 -9.74 -14.96 -4.52
C LEU A 68 -9.15 -16.10 -3.69
N HIS A 69 -9.78 -17.27 -3.58
CA HIS A 69 -9.28 -18.33 -2.71
C HIS A 69 -7.90 -18.85 -3.18
N PRO A 70 -6.97 -19.18 -2.26
CA PRO A 70 -5.68 -19.78 -2.60
C PRO A 70 -5.86 -21.10 -3.35
N GLN A 71 -5.03 -21.32 -4.37
CA GLN A 71 -5.02 -22.56 -5.14
C GLN A 71 -3.81 -23.40 -4.75
N LEU A 72 -4.04 -24.61 -4.24
CA LEU A 72 -2.96 -25.55 -3.95
C LEU A 72 -2.44 -26.16 -5.26
N LEU A 73 -1.18 -25.91 -5.57
CA LEU A 73 -0.49 -26.50 -6.72
C LEU A 73 -0.01 -27.93 -6.37
N SER A 74 0.23 -28.74 -7.41
CA SER A 74 0.74 -30.12 -7.27
C SER A 74 2.10 -30.21 -6.57
N ASN A 75 2.86 -29.11 -6.54
CA ASN A 75 4.15 -29.00 -5.85
C ASN A 75 4.01 -28.61 -4.35
N GLY A 76 2.79 -28.57 -3.81
CA GLY A 76 2.52 -28.21 -2.42
C GLY A 76 2.58 -26.71 -2.12
N LYS A 77 2.82 -25.85 -3.12
CA LYS A 77 2.80 -24.39 -2.94
C LYS A 77 1.41 -23.81 -3.20
N TYR A 78 1.09 -22.70 -2.53
CA TYR A 78 -0.10 -21.93 -2.81
C TYR A 78 0.16 -20.92 -3.94
N ARG A 79 -0.73 -20.90 -4.93
CA ARG A 79 -0.88 -19.81 -5.89
C ARG A 79 -2.00 -18.90 -5.43
N LEU A 80 -1.72 -17.61 -5.31
CA LEU A 80 -2.74 -16.60 -5.04
C LEU A 80 -3.24 -16.01 -6.36
N PRO A 81 -4.55 -16.06 -6.64
CA PRO A 81 -5.11 -15.36 -7.79
C PRO A 81 -4.86 -13.85 -7.69
N PRO A 82 -4.46 -13.17 -8.79
CA PRO A 82 -4.27 -11.73 -8.80
C PRO A 82 -5.58 -11.01 -8.47
N LEU A 83 -5.49 -9.87 -7.79
CA LEU A 83 -6.65 -9.02 -7.53
C LEU A 83 -7.04 -8.27 -8.81
N ILE A 84 -8.33 -8.02 -9.01
CA ILE A 84 -8.88 -7.32 -10.18
C ILE A 84 -8.35 -5.87 -10.34
N PHE A 85 -7.79 -5.30 -9.28
CA PHE A 85 -7.30 -3.92 -9.22
C PHE A 85 -5.77 -3.84 -9.15
N VAL A 86 -5.07 -4.98 -9.30
CA VAL A 86 -3.62 -4.98 -9.46
C VAL A 86 -3.30 -4.54 -10.89
N MET A 87 -2.46 -3.52 -11.01
CA MET A 87 -2.02 -3.04 -12.31
C MET A 87 -1.09 -4.05 -12.98
N SER A 88 -1.27 -4.22 -14.29
CA SER A 88 -0.29 -4.85 -15.18
C SER A 88 1.00 -4.03 -15.24
N LYS A 89 2.04 -4.57 -15.89
CA LYS A 89 3.29 -3.81 -16.07
C LYS A 89 3.05 -2.55 -16.93
N GLU A 90 2.29 -2.70 -17.99
CA GLU A 90 1.93 -1.64 -18.94
C GLU A 90 1.10 -0.56 -18.24
N GLU A 91 0.14 -0.95 -17.41
CA GLU A 91 -0.67 -0.02 -16.62
C GLU A 91 0.18 0.76 -15.60
N LYS A 92 1.18 0.11 -14.98
CA LYS A 92 2.13 0.81 -14.09
C LYS A 92 2.98 1.83 -14.84
N GLU A 93 3.41 1.52 -16.06
CA GLU A 93 4.17 2.47 -16.89
C GLU A 93 3.31 3.70 -17.23
N VAL A 94 2.05 3.49 -17.64
CA VAL A 94 1.09 4.58 -17.88
C VAL A 94 0.83 5.39 -16.61
N PHE A 95 0.60 4.73 -15.48
CA PHE A 95 0.40 5.39 -14.19
C PHE A 95 1.60 6.28 -13.83
N CYS A 96 2.83 5.78 -13.97
CA CYS A 96 4.04 6.56 -13.74
C CYS A 96 4.18 7.72 -14.73
N MET A 97 3.82 7.56 -16.01
CA MET A 97 3.80 8.67 -16.98
C MET A 97 2.83 9.78 -16.57
N VAL A 98 1.64 9.42 -16.08
CA VAL A 98 0.66 10.39 -15.56
C VAL A 98 1.24 11.13 -14.36
N LEU A 99 1.82 10.42 -13.39
CA LEU A 99 2.45 11.04 -12.22
C LEU A 99 3.65 11.94 -12.58
N ASN A 100 4.38 11.61 -13.64
CA ASN A 100 5.49 12.42 -14.11
C ASN A 100 5.04 13.68 -14.86
N SER A 101 3.89 13.62 -15.55
CA SER A 101 3.38 14.72 -16.38
C SER A 101 2.43 15.66 -15.64
N ILE A 102 1.93 15.27 -14.46
CA ILE A 102 0.97 16.08 -13.70
C ILE A 102 1.58 17.42 -13.28
N LYS A 103 0.85 18.50 -13.57
CA LYS A 103 1.16 19.85 -13.08
C LYS A 103 0.04 20.28 -12.15
N VAL A 104 0.41 20.66 -10.94
CA VAL A 104 -0.50 21.16 -9.90
C VAL A 104 -0.24 22.64 -9.68
N SER A 105 -1.23 23.38 -9.16
CA SER A 105 -1.01 24.77 -8.77
C SER A 105 -0.03 24.88 -7.62
N ASP A 106 0.62 26.03 -7.49
CA ASP A 106 1.47 26.31 -6.34
C ASP A 106 0.69 26.11 -5.03
N ALA A 107 1.38 25.53 -4.04
CA ALA A 107 0.86 25.15 -2.72
C ALA A 107 -0.18 24.01 -2.67
N TYR A 108 -0.58 23.40 -3.79
CA TYR A 108 -1.53 22.26 -3.76
C TYR A 108 -0.86 20.92 -3.41
N ALA A 109 0.24 20.60 -4.08
CA ALA A 109 1.01 19.41 -3.80
C ALA A 109 2.50 19.63 -4.12
N SER A 110 3.36 18.81 -3.52
CA SER A 110 4.78 18.76 -3.90
C SER A 110 4.95 18.33 -5.36
N ASN A 111 6.11 18.59 -5.95
CA ASN A 111 6.39 18.17 -7.32
C ASN A 111 6.56 16.63 -7.41
N ILE A 112 5.44 15.93 -7.62
CA ILE A 112 5.34 14.46 -7.66
C ILE A 112 6.22 13.85 -8.76
N SER A 113 6.50 14.59 -9.84
CA SER A 113 7.39 14.11 -10.92
C SER A 113 8.77 13.70 -10.40
N ARG A 114 9.26 14.35 -9.33
CA ARG A 114 10.55 14.01 -8.69
C ARG A 114 10.55 12.64 -8.01
N CYS A 115 9.39 12.09 -7.71
CA CYS A 115 9.22 10.78 -7.08
C CYS A 115 9.08 9.63 -8.09
N VAL A 116 9.13 9.92 -9.39
CA VAL A 116 8.97 8.93 -10.46
C VAL A 116 10.24 8.83 -11.28
N SER A 117 10.67 7.61 -11.58
CA SER A 117 11.78 7.34 -12.50
C SER A 117 11.28 6.49 -13.66
N LEU A 118 11.19 7.08 -14.84
CA LEU A 118 10.87 6.37 -16.08
C LEU A 118 12.18 5.89 -16.70
N LYS A 119 12.23 4.62 -17.12
CA LYS A 119 13.36 4.13 -17.93
C LYS A 119 13.18 4.71 -19.34
N ASN A 120 14.21 5.38 -19.83
CA ASN A 120 14.34 5.79 -21.22
C ASN A 120 14.65 4.59 -22.12
#